data_AF-A0A533ZKZ0-F1
#
_entry.id   AF-A0A533ZKZ0-F1
#
_cell.length_a   1.000
_cell.length_b   1.000
_cell.length_c   1.000
_cell.angle_alpha   90.00
_cell.angle_beta   90.00
_cell.angle_gamma   90.00
#
_symmetry.space_group_name_H-M   'P 1'
#
loop_
_entity.id
_entity.type
_entity.pdbx_description
1 polymer ?
#
loop_
_entity_poly.entity_id
_entity_poly.type
_entity_poly.pdbx_seq_one_letter_code
_entity_poly.pdbx_strand_id
1 'polypeptide(L)' 'MTTTRRLSGVVVLGLLLGGLVGCHYYEDFRLKKTQADVQGERAELMRAYRECVQKYESEPRKAREYCSAYTQSLERLK' A
#
# COMPACT_ATOMS: atom_id res chain seq x y z
N MET A 1 -1.75 -21.31 49.97
CA MET A 1 -0.82 -21.10 48.83
C MET A 1 -1.52 -21.33 47.47
N THR A 2 -2.71 -20.77 47.24
CA THR A 2 -3.50 -21.01 46.01
C THR A 2 -3.81 -19.74 45.22
N THR A 3 -3.73 -18.57 45.86
CA THR A 3 -4.07 -17.26 45.29
C THR A 3 -2.99 -16.73 44.33
N THR A 4 -1.71 -16.94 44.62
CA THR A 4 -0.58 -16.53 43.76
C THR A 4 -0.53 -17.28 42.43
N ARG A 5 -0.90 -18.56 42.40
CA ARG A 5 -0.97 -19.36 41.16
C ARG A 5 -2.04 -18.87 40.18
N ARG A 6 -3.17 -18.36 40.67
CA ARG A 6 -4.26 -17.84 39.82
C ARG A 6 -3.89 -16.52 39.15
N LEU A 7 -3.17 -15.65 39.87
CA LEU A 7 -2.72 -14.36 39.34
C LEU A 7 -1.69 -14.53 38.22
N SER A 8 -0.73 -15.45 38.36
CA SER A 8 0.26 -15.73 37.30
C SER A 8 -0.38 -16.26 36.01
N GLY A 9 -1.40 -17.12 36.11
CA GLY A 9 -2.08 -17.65 34.92
C GLY A 9 -2.81 -16.57 34.12
N VAL A 10 -3.45 -15.61 34.80
CA VAL A 10 -4.18 -14.51 34.15
C VAL A 10 -3.22 -13.53 33.47
N VAL A 11 -2.08 -13.22 34.09
CA VAL A 11 -1.08 -12.31 33.52
C VAL A 11 -0.45 -12.90 32.25
N VAL A 12 -0.11 -14.19 32.26
CA VAL A 12 0.46 -14.89 31.09
C VAL A 12 -0.56 -14.98 29.96
N LEU A 13 -1.83 -15.28 30.28
CA LEU A 13 -2.90 -15.34 29.27
C LEU A 13 -3.18 -13.97 28.66
N GLY A 14 -3.16 -12.91 29.46
CA GLY A 14 -3.32 -11.52 28.99
C GLY A 14 -2.20 -11.08 28.06
N LEU A 15 -0.95 -11.45 28.35
CA LEU A 15 0.21 -11.17 27.47
C LEU A 15 0.12 -11.91 26.14
N LEU A 16 -0.31 -13.18 26.14
CA LEU A 16 -0.49 -13.97 24.93
C LEU A 16 -1.61 -13.41 24.03
N LEU A 17 -2.75 -13.02 24.63
CA LEU A 17 -3.87 -12.42 23.89
C LEU A 17 -3.52 -11.01 23.37
N GLY A 18 -2.81 -10.19 24.15
CA GLY A 18 -2.35 -8.87 23.70
C GLY A 18 -1.33 -8.94 22.55
N GLY A 19 -0.44 -9.93 22.57
CA GLY A 19 0.53 -10.17 21.50
C GLY A 19 -0.12 -10.58 20.18
N LEU A 20 -1.12 -11.46 20.21
CA LEU A 20 -1.85 -11.90 19.02
C LEU A 20 -2.59 -10.76 18.33
N VAL A 21 -3.24 -9.87 19.10
CA VAL A 21 -3.96 -8.70 18.55
C VAL A 21 -2.99 -7.67 17.94
N GLY A 22 -1.80 -7.50 18.53
CA GLY A 22 -0.77 -6.59 18.01
C GLY A 22 -0.16 -7.03 16.68
N CYS A 23 0.02 -8.34 16.47
CA CYS A 23 0.54 -8.88 15.20
C CYS A 23 -0.43 -8.67 14.03
N HIS A 24 -1.73 -8.94 14.23
CA HIS A 24 -2.75 -8.73 13.20
C HIS A 24 -2.89 -7.26 12.80
N TYR A 25 -2.83 -6.35 13.78
CA TYR A 25 -2.89 -4.90 13.51
C TYR A 25 -1.71 -4.41 12.66
N TYR A 26 -0.50 -4.93 12.90
CA TYR A 26 0.69 -4.51 12.16
C TYR A 26 0.70 -4.99 10.71
N GLU A 27 0.22 -6.21 10.44
CA GLU A 27 0.07 -6.70 9.07
C GLU A 27 -0.99 -5.89 8.30
N ASP A 28 -2.16 -5.64 8.91
CA ASP A 28 -3.21 -4.82 8.29
C ASP A 28 -2.74 -3.39 8.01
N PHE A 29 -1.96 -2.79 8.92
CA PHE A 29 -1.39 -1.46 8.72
C PHE A 29 -0.36 -1.45 7.58
N ARG A 30 0.50 -2.47 7.49
CA ARG A 30 1.46 -2.58 6.38
C ARG A 30 0.75 -2.72 5.04
N LEU A 31 -0.25 -3.59 4.95
CA LEU A 31 -1.03 -3.77 3.72
C LEU A 31 -1.72 -2.47 3.28
N LYS A 32 -2.34 -1.75 4.21
CA LYS A 32 -2.97 -0.45 3.93
C LYS A 32 -1.96 0.60 3.48
N LYS A 33 -0.79 0.64 4.11
CA LYS A 33 0.27 1.59 3.76
C LYS A 33 0.84 1.30 2.37
N THR A 34 1.18 0.04 2.09
CA THR A 34 1.66 -0.35 0.75
C THR A 34 0.63 -0.09 -0.34
N GLN A 35 -0.66 -0.26 -0.02
CA GLN A 35 -1.73 0.05 -0.96
C GLN A 35 -1.86 1.56 -1.20
N ALA A 36 -1.74 2.38 -0.16
CA ALA A 36 -1.76 3.83 -0.28
C ALA A 36 -0.56 4.36 -1.09
N ASP A 37 0.64 3.80 -0.86
CA ASP A 37 1.86 4.17 -1.58
C ASP A 37 1.71 3.83 -3.08
N VAL A 38 1.23 2.63 -3.43
CA VAL A 38 0.96 2.24 -4.82
C VAL A 38 -0.11 3.12 -5.48
N GLN A 39 -1.15 3.52 -4.75
CA GLN A 39 -2.14 4.46 -5.27
C GLN A 39 -1.57 5.86 -5.49
N GLY A 40 -0.66 6.32 -4.63
CA GLY A 40 0.07 7.57 -4.79
C GLY A 40 0.95 7.56 -6.05
N GLU A 41 1.79 6.54 -6.21
CA GLU A 41 2.64 6.39 -7.40
C GLU A 41 1.81 6.32 -8.69
N ARG A 42 0.67 5.60 -8.66
CA ARG A 42 -0.25 5.54 -9.79
C ARG A 42 -0.86 6.91 -10.12
N ALA A 43 -1.23 7.70 -9.12
CA ALA A 43 -1.80 9.03 -9.32
C ALA A 43 -0.78 9.99 -9.94
N GLU A 44 0.47 9.96 -9.48
CA GLU A 44 1.57 10.73 -10.06
C GLU A 44 1.87 10.31 -11.49
N LEU A 45 1.93 9.01 -11.75
CA LEU A 45 2.16 8.47 -13.09
C LEU A 45 1.04 8.83 -14.08
N MET A 46 -0.23 8.80 -13.62
CA MET A 46 -1.38 9.24 -14.41
C MET A 46 -1.32 10.75 -14.72
N ARG A 47 -0.83 11.56 -13.78
CA ARG A 47 -0.65 13.00 -14.00
C ARG A 47 0.42 13.26 -15.06
N ALA A 48 1.59 12.62 -14.94
CA ALA A 48 2.67 12.72 -15.91
C ALA A 48 2.23 12.26 -17.32
N TYR A 49 1.42 11.20 -17.40
CA TYR A 49 0.83 10.76 -18.66
C TYR A 49 -0.06 11.84 -19.30
N ARG A 50 -0.94 12.47 -18.53
CA ARG A 50 -1.81 13.55 -19.03
C ARG A 50 -1.00 14.74 -19.55
N GLU A 51 0.02 15.14 -18.81
CA GLU A 51 0.93 16.24 -19.21
C GLU A 51 1.68 15.88 -20.51
N CYS A 52 2.13 14.64 -20.65
CA CYS A 52 2.75 14.15 -21.88
C CYS A 52 1.79 14.20 -23.08
N VAL A 53 0.55 13.72 -22.90
CA VAL A 53 -0.46 13.73 -23.97
C VAL A 53 -0.84 15.16 -24.36
N GLN A 54 -1.01 16.07 -23.39
CA GLN A 54 -1.25 17.49 -23.66
C GLN A 54 -0.13 18.12 -24.48
N LYS A 55 1.13 17.81 -24.19
CA LYS A 55 2.28 18.33 -24.94
C LYS A 55 2.25 17.95 -26.42
N TYR A 56 1.69 16.78 -26.75
CA TYR A 56 1.61 16.25 -28.10
C TYR A 56 0.17 16.21 -28.64
N GLU A 57 -0.73 17.04 -28.12
CA GLU A 57 -2.15 17.05 -28.49
C GLU A 57 -2.37 17.28 -30.00
N SER A 58 -1.54 18.14 -30.61
CA SER A 58 -1.53 18.39 -32.05
C SER A 58 -0.83 17.31 -32.88
N GLU A 59 -0.13 16.36 -32.24
CA GLU A 59 0.70 15.34 -32.89
C GLU A 59 0.45 13.94 -32.30
N PRO A 60 -0.70 13.30 -32.61
CA PRO A 60 -1.13 12.05 -31.98
C PRO A 60 -0.16 10.87 -32.22
N ARG A 61 0.60 10.88 -33.31
CA ARG A 61 1.68 9.91 -33.55
C ARG A 61 2.80 10.03 -32.53
N LYS A 62 3.27 11.25 -32.25
CA LYS A 62 4.29 11.52 -31.22
C LYS A 62 3.77 11.24 -29.82
N ALA A 63 2.51 11.59 -29.53
CA ALA A 63 1.88 11.25 -28.27
C ALA A 63 1.93 9.74 -28.00
N ARG A 64 1.61 8.92 -29.02
CA ARG A 64 1.64 7.46 -28.90
C ARG A 64 3.03 6.91 -28.69
N GLU A 65 4.04 7.46 -29.36
CA GLU A 65 5.42 7.01 -29.26
C GLU A 65 6.05 7.42 -27.91
N TYR A 66 6.02 8.71 -27.59
CA TYR A 66 6.69 9.27 -26.41
C TYR A 66 5.93 9.01 -25.11
N CYS A 67 4.59 8.94 -25.13
CA CYS A 67 3.81 8.69 -23.91
C CYS A 67 3.53 7.20 -23.64
N SER A 68 3.94 6.28 -24.54
CA SER A 68 3.74 4.83 -24.39
C SER A 68 4.40 4.23 -23.14
N ALA A 69 5.52 4.81 -22.70
CA ALA A 69 6.23 4.36 -21.50
C ALA A 69 5.37 4.50 -20.23
N TYR A 70 4.54 5.55 -20.15
CA TYR A 70 3.64 5.75 -19.02
C TYR A 70 2.50 4.73 -19.00
N THR A 71 1.92 4.40 -20.16
CA THR A 71 0.87 3.37 -20.24
C THR A 71 1.40 1.98 -19.90
N GLN A 72 2.61 1.63 -20.35
CA GLN A 72 3.27 0.37 -19.93
C GLN A 72 3.53 0.33 -18.42
N SER A 73 3.95 1.45 -17.84
CA SER A 73 4.21 1.55 -16.39
C SER A 73 2.91 1.43 -15.58
N LEU A 74 1.81 2.01 -16.08
CA LEU A 74 0.47 1.89 -15.47
C LEU A 74 -0.08 0.46 -15.53
N GLU A 75 0.25 -0.32 -16.56
CA GLU A 75 -0.14 -1.72 -16.67
C GLU A 75 0.60 -2.62 -15.68
N ARG A 76 1.84 -2.30 -15.34
CA ARG A 76 2.62 -3.04 -14.33
C ARG A 76 2.18 -2.76 -12.89
N LEU A 77 1.49 -1.65 -12.65
CA LEU A 77 0.94 -1.25 -11.35
C LEU A 77 -0.51 -1.73 -11.13
N LYS A 78 -1.08 -2.52 -12.05
CA LYS A 78 -2.37 -3.21 -11.87
C LYS A 78 -2.23 -4.43 -10.98
#